data_AF-A0A950J8E0-F1
#
_entry.id   AF-A0A950J8E0-F1
#
_cell.length_a   1.000
_cell.length_b   1.000
_cell.length_c   1.000
_cell.angle_alpha   90.00
_cell.angle_beta   90.00
_cell.angle_gamma   90.00
#
_symmetry.space_group_name_H-M   'P 1'
#
loop_
_entity.id
_entity.type
_entity.pdbx_description
1 polymer ?
#
loop_
_entity_poly.entity_id
_entity_poly.type
_entity_poly.pdbx_seq_one_letter_code
_entity_poly.pdbx_strand_id
1 'polypeptide(L)' 'MTERNKYHRKALHCVHTAERLRDPGERAKLLEIARAYLGLAQHVAERRDYGAAGRAHEQDPRRLEDA' A
#
# COMPACT_ATOMS: atom_id res chain seq x y z
N MET A 1 8.35 -3.42 9.72
CA MET A 1 7.99 -3.55 8.28
C MET A 1 6.61 -2.94 8.10
N THR A 2 6.40 -2.01 7.16
CA THR A 2 5.08 -1.38 6.94
C THR A 2 4.15 -2.31 6.16
N GLU A 3 2.83 -2.21 6.33
CA GLU A 3 1.86 -3.01 5.53
C GLU A 3 2.02 -2.72 4.02
N ARG A 4 2.36 -1.48 3.63
CA ARG A 4 2.76 -1.15 2.24
C ARG A 4 3.92 -2.02 1.74
N ASN A 5 4.97 -2.22 2.56
CA ASN A 5 6.13 -3.01 2.18
C ASN A 5 5.80 -4.51 2.09
N LYS A 6 4.83 -4.99 2.89
CA LYS A 6 4.34 -6.37 2.83
C LYS A 6 3.62 -6.65 1.50
N TYR A 7 2.75 -5.74 1.06
CA TYR A 7 2.06 -5.88 -0.22
C TYR A 7 3.01 -5.76 -1.42
N HIS A 8 3.97 -4.83 -1.39
CA HIS A 8 5.02 -4.77 -2.43
C HIS A 8 5.81 -6.08 -2.54
N ARG A 9 6.21 -6.68 -1.41
CA ARG A 9 6.96 -7.93 -1.42
C ARG A 9 6.16 -9.09 -2.01
N LYS A 10 4.85 -9.14 -1.73
CA LYS A 10 3.95 -10.14 -2.31
C LYS A 10 3.79 -9.94 -3.82
N ALA A 11 3.63 -8.69 -4.28
CA ALA A 11 3.59 -8.39 -5.71
C ALA A 11 4.87 -8.82 -6.44
N LEU A 12 6.04 -8.48 -5.88
CA LEU A 12 7.34 -8.89 -6.43
C LEU A 12 7.49 -10.42 -6.50
N HIS A 13 7.05 -11.13 -5.47
CA HIS A 13 7.04 -12.59 -5.49
C HIS A 13 6.19 -13.12 -6.65
N CYS A 14 4.98 -12.60 -6.85
CA CYS A 14 4.11 -13.01 -7.95
C CYS A 14 4.77 -12.77 -9.32
N VAL A 15 5.45 -11.62 -9.50
CA VAL A 15 6.20 -11.32 -10.74
C VAL A 15 7.34 -12.30 -10.96
N HIS A 16 8.19 -12.54 -9.96
CA HIS A 16 9.29 -13.49 -10.07
C HIS A 16 8.82 -14.92 -10.36
N THR A 17 7.68 -15.33 -9.78
CA THR A 17 7.09 -16.63 -10.08
C THR A 17 6.54 -16.65 -11.50
N ALA A 18 5.86 -15.59 -11.94
CA ALA A 18 5.33 -15.46 -13.30
C ALA A 18 6.43 -15.54 -14.38
N GLU A 19 7.58 -14.92 -14.15
CA GLU A 19 8.75 -14.98 -15.05
C GLU A 19 9.30 -16.40 -15.25
N ARG A 20 9.08 -17.28 -14.27
CA ARG A 20 9.53 -18.67 -14.30
C ARG A 20 8.52 -19.62 -14.93
N LEU A 21 7.29 -19.17 -15.18
CA LEU A 21 6.24 -19.99 -15.76
C LEU A 21 6.32 -19.99 -17.29
N ARG A 22 6.21 -21.20 -17.86
CA ARG A 22 6.13 -21.39 -19.32
C ARG A 22 4.71 -21.17 -19.84
N ASP A 23 3.70 -21.50 -19.04
CA ASP A 23 2.31 -21.34 -19.45
C ASP A 23 1.90 -19.85 -19.42
N PRO A 24 1.47 -19.28 -20.56
CA PRO A 24 1.11 -17.88 -20.63
C PRO A 24 -0.17 -17.54 -19.84
N GLY A 25 -1.08 -18.50 -19.65
CA GLY A 25 -2.32 -18.32 -18.90
C GLY A 25 -2.06 -18.23 -17.39
N GLU A 26 -1.26 -19.13 -16.83
CA GLU A 26 -0.81 -19.08 -15.44
C GLU A 26 0.04 -17.84 -15.17
N ARG A 27 0.92 -17.47 -16.13
CA ARG A 27 1.68 -16.22 -16.06
C ARG A 27 0.76 -15.01 -15.96
N ALA A 28 -0.27 -14.92 -16.81
CA ALA A 28 -1.23 -13.81 -16.78
C ALA A 28 -1.95 -13.72 -15.43
N LYS A 29 -2.43 -14.85 -14.90
CA LYS A 29 -3.09 -14.91 -13.58
C LYS A 29 -2.18 -14.41 -12.45
N LEU A 30 -0.91 -14.78 -12.44
CA LEU A 30 0.04 -14.29 -11.43
C LEU A 30 0.31 -12.78 -11.55
N LEU A 31 0.36 -12.25 -12.77
CA LEU A 31 0.52 -10.81 -12.99
C LEU A 31 -0.72 -10.01 -12.56
N GLU A 32 -1.93 -10.57 -12.72
CA GLU A 32 -3.15 -9.97 -12.16
C GLU A 32 -3.12 -9.93 -10.64
N ILE A 33 -2.67 -11.02 -9.99
CA ILE A 33 -2.50 -11.05 -8.53
C ILE A 33 -1.44 -10.02 -8.08
N ALA A 34 -0.33 -9.89 -8.82
CA ALA A 34 0.68 -8.88 -8.53
C ALA A 34 0.10 -7.46 -8.59
N ARG A 35 -0.71 -7.16 -9.61
CA ARG A 35 -1.42 -5.87 -9.73
C ARG A 35 -2.36 -5.62 -8.55
N ALA A 36 -3.12 -6.63 -8.12
CA ALA A 36 -4.00 -6.50 -6.96
C ALA A 36 -3.21 -6.14 -5.67
N TYR A 37 -2.05 -6.76 -5.46
CA TYR A 37 -1.19 -6.40 -4.33
C TYR A 37 -0.61 -4.99 -4.42
N LEU A 38 -0.26 -4.51 -5.61
CA LEU A 38 0.17 -3.11 -5.78
C LEU A 38 -0.96 -2.12 -5.45
N GLY A 39 -2.19 -2.42 -5.87
CA GLY A 39 -3.37 -1.62 -5.50
C GLY A 39 -3.58 -1.55 -3.99
N LEU A 40 -3.42 -2.67 -3.28
CA LEU A 40 -3.48 -2.69 -1.81
C LEU A 40 -2.33 -1.90 -1.16
N ALA A 41 -1.13 -1.97 -1.73
CA ALA A 41 0.01 -1.20 -1.23
C ALA A 41 -0.23 0.31 -1.35
N GLN A 42 -0.84 0.74 -2.45
CA GLN A 42 -1.22 2.13 -2.70
C GLN A 42 -2.33 2.57 -1.72
N HIS A 43 -3.41 1.80 -1.60
CA HIS A 43 -4.51 2.11 -0.67
C HIS A 43 -4.03 2.29 0.77
N VAL A 44 -3.10 1.44 1.21
CA VAL A 44 -2.51 1.53 2.55
C VAL A 44 -1.57 2.74 2.69
N ALA A 45 -0.87 3.12 1.64
CA ALA A 45 -0.06 4.34 1.64
C ALA A 45 -0.95 5.57 1.79
N GLU A 46 -1.99 5.68 0.97
CA GLU A 46 -2.93 6.79 0.98
C GLU A 46 -3.63 6.92 2.34
N ARG A 47 -4.12 5.82 2.93
CA ARG A 47 -4.72 5.87 4.28
C ARG A 47 -3.75 6.36 5.36
N ARG A 48 -2.46 6.06 5.23
CA ARG A 48 -1.45 6.56 6.19
C ARG A 48 -1.29 8.06 6.06
N ASP A 49 -1.33 8.59 4.84
CA ASP A 49 -1.21 10.02 4.57
C ASP A 49 -2.44 10.78 5.10
N TYR A 50 -3.66 10.24 4.90
CA TYR A 50 -4.89 10.82 5.50
C TYR A 50 -4.89 10.74 7.04
N GLY A 51 -4.43 9.63 7.63
CA GLY A 51 -4.35 9.48 9.08
C GLY A 51 -3.25 10.33 9.74
N ALA A 52 -2.23 10.74 8.99
CA ALA A 52 -1.21 11.69 9.44
C ALA A 52 -1.73 13.13 9.36
N ALA A 53 -2.46 13.49 8.31
CA ALA A 53 -3.07 14.81 8.16
C ALA A 53 -4.12 15.11 9.25
N GLY A 54 -4.94 14.11 9.64
CA GLY A 54 -5.93 14.26 10.71
C GLY A 54 -5.31 14.52 12.09
N ARG A 55 -4.11 13.99 12.38
CA ARG A 55 -3.44 14.19 13.67
C ARG A 55 -2.67 15.50 13.80
N ALA A 56 -2.34 16.15 12.68
CA ALA A 56 -1.68 17.45 12.70
C ALA A 56 -2.64 18.59 13.10
N HIS A 57 -3.95 18.41 12.95
CA HIS A 57 -4.94 19.45 13.27
C HIS A 57 -5.38 19.47 14.74
N GLU A 58 -5.14 18.38 15.48
CA GLU A 58 -5.60 18.23 16.88
C GLU A 58 -4.51 18.58 17.92
N GLN A 59 -3.32 18.99 17.48
CA GLN A 59 -2.17 19.29 18.36
C GLN A 59 -1.81 20.78 18.47
N ASP A 60 -2.77 21.70 18.24
CA ASP A 60 -2.60 23.09 18.66
C ASP A 60 -3.55 23.46 19.82
N PRO A 61 -3.15 23.22 21.08
CA PRO A 61 -3.91 23.62 22.25
C PRO A 61 -3.69 25.10 22.66
N ARG A 62 -3.12 25.98 21.82
CA ARG A 62 -2.78 27.36 22.24
C ARG A 62 -3.71 28.46 21.73
N ARG A 63 -5.02 28.24 21.75
CA ARG A 63 -5.98 29.32 21.56
C ARG A 63 -7.22 29.18 22.45
N LEU A 64 -6.98 29.22 23.76
CA LEU A 64 -8.04 29.49 24.74
C LEU A 64 -7.48 30.28 25.92
N GLU A 65 -6.78 31.37 25.63
CA GLU A 65 -6.66 32.50 26.56
C GLU A 65 -7.10 33.74 25.78
N ASP A 66 -7.90 34.59 26.42
CA ASP A 66 -8.58 35.79 25.91
C ASP A 66 -9.95 35.58 25.21
N ALA A 67 -10.96 35.28 26.03
CA ALA A 67 -12.33 35.77 25.83
C ALA A 67 -13.00 36.06 27.18
#